data_AF-A0A511HMH1-F1
#
_entry.id   AF-A0A511HMH1-F1
#
_cell.length_a   1.000
_cell.length_b   1.000
_cell.length_c   1.000
_cell.angle_alpha   90.00
_cell.angle_beta   90.00
_cell.angle_gamma   90.00
#
_symmetry.space_group_name_H-M   'P 1'
#
loop_
_entity.id
_entity.type
_entity.pdbx_description
1 polymer ?
#
loop_
_entity_poly.entity_id
_entity_poly.type
_entity_poly.pdbx_seq_one_letter_code
_entity_poly.pdbx_strand_id
1 'polypeptide(L)'
;MRLLAGHPRLSLFEDKLANSWRDFKGGDAGGARVTNWITQFFAAVEKDFDYIFIDVGPSLGALNRSVLIGSDYMVVPMGCDIFSLIGVDNIADWLSSWKQLYATALGTALKEHKGLVTDFPVRASVTDSAQVVGYTVQQYITKTIREERRATKAYDKILKEVPVRIDAKLGAHFASGIDKDNVRLGDVPHMFSLVPLAQDAHVPIHRLTSADGLAGGQRTQLDQYKVFIKDLCERLLANLEGSPAAKEHGASPKAEVLAAKEGSK
;
A
#
# COMPACT_ATOMS: atom_id res chain seq x y z
N MET A 1 -15.97 7.91 -9.21
CA MET A 1 -14.59 7.40 -9.39
C MET A 1 -13.89 8.25 -10.45
N ARG A 2 -12.80 8.93 -10.11
CA ARG A 2 -11.92 9.58 -11.09
C ARG A 2 -10.60 8.80 -11.10
N LEU A 3 -9.98 8.64 -12.26
CA LEU A 3 -8.69 7.95 -12.42
C LEU A 3 -7.67 8.94 -12.96
N LEU A 4 -6.58 9.14 -12.23
CA LEU A 4 -5.38 9.80 -12.74
C LEU A 4 -4.47 8.73 -13.34
N ALA A 5 -4.38 8.69 -14.67
CA ALA A 5 -3.57 7.69 -15.35
C ALA A 5 -2.08 7.89 -15.09
N GLY A 6 -1.39 6.83 -14.66
CA GLY A 6 0.06 6.82 -14.54
C GLY A 6 0.74 6.82 -15.91
N HIS A 7 2.05 7.11 -15.91
CA HIS A 7 2.87 7.07 -17.12
C HIS A 7 4.21 6.38 -16.83
N PRO A 8 4.72 5.47 -17.68
CA PRO A 8 6.00 4.78 -17.44
C PRO A 8 7.21 5.71 -17.20
N ARG A 9 7.15 6.90 -17.81
CA ARG A 9 8.13 7.99 -17.62
C ARG A 9 8.13 8.61 -16.21
N LEU A 10 7.21 8.22 -15.32
CA LEU A 10 7.27 8.64 -13.93
C LEU A 10 8.57 8.18 -13.26
N SER A 11 9.14 7.07 -13.73
CA SER A 11 10.47 6.58 -13.32
C SER A 11 11.60 7.59 -13.58
N LEU A 12 11.46 8.50 -14.54
CA LEU A 12 12.45 9.54 -14.80
C LEU A 12 12.52 10.60 -13.68
N PHE A 13 11.48 10.68 -12.85
CA PHE A 13 11.47 11.58 -11.69
C PHE A 13 12.17 10.96 -10.47
N GLU A 14 12.47 9.67 -10.49
CA GLU A 14 13.12 8.97 -9.37
C GLU A 14 14.46 9.62 -9.00
N ASP A 15 15.31 9.90 -9.99
CA ASP A 15 16.63 10.53 -9.76
C ASP A 15 16.48 11.95 -9.19
N LYS A 16 15.49 12.70 -9.67
CA LYS A 16 15.20 14.04 -9.15
C LYS A 16 14.76 13.97 -7.70
N LEU A 17 13.85 13.06 -7.36
CA LEU A 17 13.38 12.86 -5.99
C LEU A 17 14.50 12.34 -5.08
N ALA A 18 15.39 11.49 -5.58
CA ALA A 18 16.54 11.00 -4.83
C ALA A 18 17.54 12.13 -4.50
N ASN A 19 17.79 13.03 -5.44
CA ASN A 19 18.61 14.22 -5.22
C ASN A 19 17.94 15.16 -4.21
N SER A 20 16.67 15.49 -4.40
CA SER A 20 15.93 16.34 -3.46
C SER A 20 15.85 15.74 -2.05
N TRP A 21 15.77 14.41 -1.92
CA TRP A 21 15.86 13.73 -0.63
C TRP A 21 17.25 13.91 0.01
N ARG A 22 18.33 13.85 -0.78
CA ARG A 22 19.68 14.12 -0.30
C ARG A 22 19.80 15.56 0.22
N ASP A 23 19.32 16.52 -0.55
CA ASP A 23 19.38 17.94 -0.22
C ASP A 23 18.53 18.22 1.03
N PHE A 24 17.33 17.63 1.11
CA PHE A 24 16.46 17.76 2.27
C PHE A 24 17.12 17.26 3.56
N LYS A 25 17.80 16.11 3.51
CA LYS A 25 18.59 15.60 4.65
C LYS A 25 19.69 16.56 5.08
N GLY A 26 20.17 17.42 4.17
CA GLY A 26 21.12 18.49 4.44
C GLY A 26 20.48 19.77 5.00
N GLY A 27 19.16 19.81 5.22
CA GLY A 27 18.43 20.99 5.70
C GLY A 27 17.86 21.88 4.59
N ASP A 28 18.05 21.53 3.32
CA ASP A 28 17.61 22.38 2.20
C ASP A 28 16.08 22.47 2.10
N ALA A 29 15.57 23.71 2.04
CA ALA A 29 14.15 23.98 1.92
C ALA A 29 13.57 23.57 0.55
N GLY A 30 14.36 23.66 -0.52
CA GLY A 30 13.96 23.20 -1.86
C GLY A 30 13.77 21.68 -1.89
N GLY A 31 14.71 20.94 -1.31
CA GLY A 31 14.65 19.50 -1.10
C GLY A 31 13.43 19.09 -0.29
N ALA A 32 13.12 19.82 0.80
CA ALA A 32 11.94 19.60 1.62
C ALA A 32 10.65 19.72 0.79
N ARG A 33 10.53 20.79 -0.01
CA ARG A 33 9.37 21.05 -0.88
C ARG A 33 9.20 19.95 -1.93
N VAL A 34 10.26 19.61 -2.66
CA VAL A 34 10.16 18.59 -3.73
C VAL A 34 9.88 17.20 -3.17
N THR A 35 10.46 16.86 -2.02
CA THR A 35 10.20 15.57 -1.35
C THR A 35 8.72 15.44 -0.96
N ASN A 36 8.08 16.53 -0.53
CA ASN A 36 6.68 16.60 -0.08
C ASN A 36 5.67 16.87 -1.21
N TRP A 37 6.03 16.64 -2.48
CA TRP A 37 5.14 16.96 -3.60
C TRP A 37 3.77 16.27 -3.53
N ILE A 38 3.72 15.05 -2.96
CA ILE A 38 2.47 14.31 -2.76
C ILE A 38 1.60 14.99 -1.70
N THR A 39 2.18 15.41 -0.57
CA THR A 39 1.47 16.19 0.45
C THR A 39 0.85 17.47 -0.14
N GLN A 40 1.58 18.14 -1.04
CA GLN A 40 1.08 19.33 -1.74
C GLN A 40 -0.03 18.98 -2.73
N PHE A 41 0.12 17.87 -3.45
CA PHE A 41 -0.90 17.39 -4.37
C PHE A 41 -2.21 17.08 -3.61
N PHE A 42 -2.14 16.39 -2.47
CA PHE A 42 -3.33 16.06 -1.68
C PHE A 42 -3.98 17.26 -1.04
N ALA A 43 -3.22 18.20 -0.49
CA ALA A 43 -3.78 19.47 -0.02
C ALA A 43 -4.61 20.21 -1.10
N ALA A 44 -4.32 19.99 -2.39
CA ALA A 44 -5.04 20.60 -3.50
C ALA A 44 -6.29 19.82 -3.95
N VAL A 45 -6.35 18.51 -3.74
CA VAL A 45 -7.41 17.64 -4.30
C VAL A 45 -8.22 16.88 -3.27
N GLU A 46 -7.76 16.78 -2.02
CA GLU A 46 -8.36 15.90 -1.01
C GLU A 46 -9.86 16.17 -0.85
N LYS A 47 -10.27 17.44 -0.80
CA LYS A 47 -11.67 17.86 -0.60
C LYS A 47 -12.67 17.34 -1.65
N ASP A 48 -12.18 16.85 -2.79
CA ASP A 48 -13.00 16.29 -3.86
C ASP A 48 -13.28 14.78 -3.72
N PHE A 49 -12.64 14.09 -2.76
CA PHE A 49 -12.67 12.63 -2.66
C PHE A 49 -12.89 12.14 -1.23
N ASP A 50 -13.66 11.08 -1.06
CA ASP A 50 -13.77 10.41 0.24
C ASP A 50 -12.53 9.57 0.57
N TYR A 51 -11.93 8.96 -0.47
CA TYR A 51 -10.76 8.10 -0.40
C TYR A 51 -9.88 8.31 -1.64
N ILE A 52 -8.57 8.25 -1.46
CA ILE A 52 -7.59 8.29 -2.54
C ILE A 52 -6.75 7.03 -2.50
N PHE A 53 -6.72 6.30 -3.61
CA PHE A 53 -5.90 5.10 -3.77
C PHE A 53 -4.71 5.40 -4.65
N ILE A 54 -3.54 4.93 -4.22
CA ILE A 54 -2.31 5.04 -4.99
C ILE A 54 -1.76 3.62 -5.17
N ASP A 55 -1.54 3.22 -6.42
CA ASP A 55 -0.84 1.97 -6.76
C ASP A 55 0.61 2.29 -7.05
N VAL A 56 1.53 1.75 -6.24
CA VAL A 56 2.97 1.94 -6.44
C VAL A 56 3.65 0.65 -6.86
N GLY A 57 4.71 0.80 -7.66
CA GLY A 57 5.60 -0.31 -7.98
C GLY A 57 6.38 -0.80 -6.74
N PRO A 58 7.15 -1.88 -6.88
CA PRO A 58 7.81 -2.55 -5.74
C PRO A 58 9.08 -1.84 -5.21
N SER A 59 9.38 -0.63 -5.68
CA SER A 59 10.60 0.08 -5.34
C SER A 59 10.58 0.59 -3.90
N LEU A 60 11.68 0.44 -3.16
CA LEU A 60 11.90 1.16 -1.88
C LEU A 60 12.68 2.47 -2.11
N GLY A 61 12.40 3.12 -3.24
CA GLY A 61 13.07 4.31 -3.75
C GLY A 61 12.51 5.64 -3.20
N ALA A 62 12.97 6.73 -3.80
CA ALA A 62 12.57 8.09 -3.46
C ALA A 62 11.14 8.41 -3.89
N LEU A 63 10.65 7.87 -5.02
CA LEU A 63 9.27 8.07 -5.44
C LEU A 63 8.28 7.50 -4.43
N ASN A 64 8.44 6.21 -4.10
CA ASN A 64 7.57 5.54 -3.13
C ASN A 64 7.70 6.15 -1.73
N ARG A 65 8.90 6.63 -1.35
CA ARG A 65 9.06 7.39 -0.10
C ARG A 65 8.23 8.68 -0.11
N SER A 66 8.29 9.48 -1.18
CA SER A 66 7.48 10.70 -1.28
C SER A 66 5.98 10.41 -1.25
N VAL A 67 5.55 9.31 -1.86
CA VAL A 67 4.16 8.84 -1.78
C VAL A 67 3.77 8.52 -0.34
N LEU A 68 4.56 7.70 0.36
CA LEU A 68 4.28 7.34 1.75
C LEU A 68 4.39 8.50 2.74
N ILE A 69 5.24 9.49 2.47
CA ILE A 69 5.26 10.75 3.24
C ILE A 69 3.90 11.43 3.13
N GLY A 70 3.32 11.48 1.93
CA GLY A 70 2.01 12.09 1.73
C GLY A 70 0.86 11.27 2.30
N SER A 71 0.97 9.95 2.33
CA SER A 71 -0.14 9.07 2.70
C SER A 71 -0.31 8.81 4.18
N ASP A 72 -1.56 8.67 4.59
CA ASP A 72 -1.94 8.28 5.96
C ASP A 72 -1.79 6.79 6.16
N TYR A 73 -2.20 5.99 5.17
CA TYR A 73 -2.29 4.54 5.31
C TYR A 73 -1.66 3.77 4.16
N MET A 74 -1.29 2.52 4.47
CA MET A 74 -0.81 1.56 3.49
C MET A 74 -1.36 0.16 3.74
N VAL A 75 -1.53 -0.58 2.65
CA VAL A 75 -1.84 -2.00 2.60
C VAL A 75 -0.65 -2.74 2.01
N VAL A 76 -0.26 -3.85 2.63
CA VAL A 76 0.89 -4.65 2.22
C VAL A 76 0.41 -5.95 1.56
N PRO A 77 0.32 -6.01 0.22
CA PRO A 77 0.12 -7.27 -0.49
C PRO A 77 1.39 -8.14 -0.46
N MET A 78 1.24 -9.42 -0.12
CA MET A 78 2.36 -10.35 0.03
C MET A 78 2.10 -11.68 -0.64
N GLY A 79 3.16 -12.32 -1.12
CA GLY A 79 3.15 -13.74 -1.46
C GLY A 79 3.16 -14.62 -0.20
N CYS A 80 2.89 -15.92 -0.40
CA CYS A 80 3.07 -16.92 0.65
C CYS A 80 4.33 -17.77 0.34
N ASP A 81 5.48 -17.09 0.37
CA ASP A 81 6.80 -17.69 0.19
C ASP A 81 7.85 -17.02 1.10
N ILE A 82 9.06 -17.58 1.13
CA ILE A 82 10.14 -17.10 2.01
C ILE A 82 10.68 -15.73 1.59
N PHE A 83 10.67 -15.40 0.30
CA PHE A 83 11.11 -14.09 -0.16
C PHE A 83 10.14 -13.02 0.34
N SER A 84 8.85 -13.34 0.36
CA SER A 84 7.85 -12.45 0.95
C SER A 84 8.06 -12.13 2.42
N LEU A 85 8.47 -13.13 3.22
CA LEU A 85 8.82 -12.88 4.62
C LEU A 85 10.06 -11.98 4.77
N ILE A 86 11.02 -12.09 3.85
CA ILE A 86 12.21 -11.23 3.83
C ILE A 86 11.84 -9.80 3.40
N GLY A 87 10.93 -9.62 2.43
CA GLY A 87 10.51 -8.28 2.02
C GLY A 87 9.74 -7.54 3.11
N VAL A 88 8.98 -8.25 3.96
CA VAL A 88 8.36 -7.65 5.16
C VAL A 88 9.41 -7.00 6.06
N ASP A 89 10.54 -7.67 6.27
CA ASP A 89 11.64 -7.11 7.06
C ASP A 89 12.20 -5.86 6.41
N ASN A 90 12.45 -5.92 5.11
CA ASN A 90 13.00 -4.80 4.35
C ASN A 90 12.05 -3.59 4.38
N ILE A 91 10.74 -3.81 4.26
CA ILE A 91 9.73 -2.75 4.35
C ILE A 91 9.74 -2.12 5.75
N ALA A 92 9.77 -2.93 6.81
CA ALA A 92 9.78 -2.44 8.19
C ALA A 92 11.03 -1.59 8.49
N ASP A 93 12.20 -2.10 8.13
CA ASP A 93 13.47 -1.40 8.35
C ASP A 93 13.53 -0.11 7.52
N TRP A 94 13.04 -0.15 6.28
CA TRP A 94 12.96 1.02 5.41
C TRP A 94 12.01 2.09 5.95
N LEU A 95 10.80 1.70 6.38
CA LEU A 95 9.82 2.61 7.00
C LEU A 95 10.41 3.33 8.20
N SER A 96 11.01 2.57 9.13
CA SER A 96 11.65 3.11 10.33
C SER A 96 12.78 4.07 9.99
N SER A 97 13.65 3.68 9.06
CA SER A 97 14.80 4.47 8.65
C SER A 97 14.40 5.81 8.04
N TRP A 98 13.51 5.81 7.04
CA TRP A 98 13.19 7.06 6.35
C TRP A 98 12.36 7.98 7.24
N LYS A 99 11.47 7.46 8.10
CA LYS A 99 10.69 8.29 9.04
C LYS A 99 11.60 9.03 10.01
N GLN A 100 12.60 8.35 10.56
CA GLN A 100 13.61 8.99 11.43
C GLN A 100 14.39 10.07 10.68
N LEU A 101 14.90 9.75 9.49
CA LEU A 101 15.64 10.70 8.66
C LEU A 101 14.79 11.92 8.28
N TYR A 102 13.51 11.72 7.96
CA TYR A 102 12.58 12.79 7.65
C TYR A 102 12.40 13.74 8.85
N ALA A 103 12.16 13.19 10.04
CA ALA A 103 11.98 14.00 11.25
C ALA A 103 13.22 14.86 11.56
N THR A 104 14.42 14.29 11.44
CA THR A 104 15.67 15.04 11.58
C THR A 104 15.81 16.12 10.51
N ALA A 105 15.62 15.78 9.24
CA ALA A 105 15.72 16.70 8.11
C ALA A 105 14.76 17.89 8.24
N LEU A 106 13.49 17.60 8.59
CA LEU A 106 12.48 18.63 8.79
C LEU A 106 12.84 19.56 9.95
N GLY A 107 13.32 19.01 11.07
CA GLY A 107 13.75 19.80 12.22
C GLY A 107 14.88 20.78 11.87
N THR A 108 15.88 20.33 11.11
CA THR A 108 16.97 21.17 10.61
C THR A 108 16.45 22.24 9.65
N ALA A 109 15.67 21.85 8.64
CA ALA A 109 15.15 22.78 7.64
C ALA A 109 14.24 23.86 8.26
N LEU A 110 13.41 23.51 9.26
CA LEU A 110 12.58 24.47 9.98
C LEU A 110 13.40 25.42 10.86
N LYS A 111 14.54 24.97 11.40
CA LYS A 111 15.43 25.82 12.20
C LYS A 111 16.14 26.85 11.32
N GLU A 112 16.59 26.46 10.13
CA GLU A 112 17.40 27.30 9.25
C GLU A 112 16.56 28.15 8.30
N HIS A 113 15.42 27.62 7.84
CA HIS A 113 14.65 28.16 6.73
C HIS A 113 13.13 28.10 6.97
N LYS A 114 12.67 28.34 8.22
CA LYS A 114 11.27 28.19 8.64
C LYS A 114 10.24 28.66 7.62
N GLY A 115 10.28 29.95 7.23
CA GLY A 115 9.33 30.54 6.29
C GLY A 115 9.31 29.80 4.95
N LEU A 116 10.49 29.55 4.38
CA LEU A 116 10.61 28.85 3.10
C LEU A 116 10.05 27.42 3.15
N VAL A 117 10.17 26.72 4.28
CA VAL A 117 9.58 25.39 4.43
C VAL A 117 8.07 25.47 4.59
N THR A 118 7.56 26.39 5.42
CA THR A 118 6.13 26.48 5.76
C THR A 118 5.26 27.20 4.72
N ASP A 119 5.87 27.87 3.74
CA ASP A 119 5.15 28.51 2.61
C ASP A 119 4.44 27.48 1.69
N PHE A 120 4.74 26.18 1.86
CA PHE A 120 4.15 25.09 1.09
C PHE A 120 3.62 24.01 2.05
N PRO A 121 2.58 23.27 1.66
CA PRO A 121 2.16 22.07 2.40
C PRO A 121 3.34 21.09 2.52
N VAL A 122 3.76 20.86 3.75
CA VAL A 122 4.76 19.85 4.11
C VAL A 122 4.23 19.07 5.30
N ARG A 123 4.54 17.77 5.35
CA ARG A 123 4.05 16.96 6.46
C ARG A 123 4.84 17.29 7.72
N ALA A 124 4.16 17.85 8.72
CA ALA A 124 4.77 18.30 9.96
C ALA A 124 5.32 17.15 10.82
N SER A 125 4.69 15.97 10.72
CA SER A 125 5.11 14.74 11.41
C SER A 125 4.77 13.53 10.57
N VAL A 126 5.69 12.57 10.52
CA VAL A 126 5.55 11.31 9.76
C VAL A 126 5.23 10.11 10.67
N THR A 127 4.99 10.35 11.97
CA THR A 127 4.55 9.30 12.90
C THR A 127 3.28 8.62 12.39
N ASP A 128 2.30 9.42 11.98
CA ASP A 128 1.00 8.96 11.47
C ASP A 128 0.94 8.89 9.94
N SER A 129 2.09 8.98 9.27
CA SER A 129 2.16 8.68 7.83
C SER A 129 2.29 7.19 7.61
N ALA A 130 1.76 6.69 6.49
CA ALA A 130 1.95 5.33 6.02
C ALA A 130 1.70 4.25 7.09
N GLN A 131 0.65 4.42 7.89
CA GLN A 131 0.27 3.43 8.87
C GLN A 131 -0.32 2.20 8.18
N VAL A 132 0.13 1.01 8.57
CA VAL A 132 -0.33 -0.24 8.00
C VAL A 132 -1.74 -0.53 8.50
N VAL A 133 -2.70 -0.58 7.59
CA VAL A 133 -4.12 -0.87 7.88
C VAL A 133 -4.53 -2.27 7.45
N GLY A 134 -3.61 -3.01 6.86
CA GLY A 134 -3.78 -4.43 6.63
C GLY A 134 -2.81 -5.01 5.63
N TYR A 135 -2.86 -6.33 5.50
CA TYR A 135 -2.10 -7.08 4.51
C TYR A 135 -2.98 -8.15 3.86
N THR A 136 -2.63 -8.53 2.64
CA THR A 136 -3.24 -9.65 1.92
C THR A 136 -2.21 -10.72 1.65
N VAL A 137 -2.62 -11.99 1.62
CA VAL A 137 -1.73 -13.10 1.28
C VAL A 137 -2.18 -13.70 -0.05
N GLN A 138 -1.33 -13.69 -1.07
CA GLN A 138 -1.58 -14.37 -2.33
C GLN A 138 -1.53 -15.88 -2.09
N GLN A 139 -2.61 -16.59 -2.44
CA GLN A 139 -2.64 -18.04 -2.33
C GLN A 139 -1.57 -18.66 -3.25
N TYR A 140 -0.94 -19.77 -2.82
CA TYR A 140 -0.03 -20.55 -3.67
C TYR A 140 -0.79 -21.58 -4.50
N ILE A 141 -0.33 -21.87 -5.73
CA ILE A 141 -0.92 -22.89 -6.59
C ILE A 141 -0.49 -24.27 -6.07
N THR A 142 -1.40 -24.99 -5.40
CA THR A 142 -1.16 -26.41 -5.08
C THR A 142 -1.34 -27.24 -6.35
N LYS A 143 -0.24 -27.69 -6.97
CA LYS A 143 -0.33 -28.70 -8.04
C LYS A 143 -0.80 -30.02 -7.42
N THR A 144 -2.00 -30.48 -7.80
CA THR A 144 -2.46 -31.82 -7.45
C THR A 144 -1.73 -32.82 -8.36
N ILE A 145 -0.78 -33.58 -7.82
CA ILE A 145 -0.18 -34.72 -8.49
C ILE A 145 -0.79 -35.96 -7.84
N ARG A 146 -1.55 -36.76 -8.60
CA ARG A 146 -2.16 -38.02 -8.16
C ARG A 146 -3.07 -37.87 -6.92
N GLU A 147 -4.12 -37.06 -7.05
CA GLU A 147 -5.25 -36.93 -6.09
C GLU A 147 -4.92 -36.44 -4.67
N GLU A 148 -3.65 -36.27 -4.29
CA GLU A 148 -3.28 -35.57 -3.06
C GLU A 148 -3.04 -34.07 -3.31
N ARG A 149 -3.84 -33.22 -2.66
CA ARG A 149 -3.51 -31.79 -2.49
C ARG A 149 -2.32 -31.67 -1.52
N ARG A 150 -1.09 -31.82 -2.01
CA ARG A 150 0.08 -31.41 -1.22
C ARG A 150 0.35 -29.93 -1.46
N ALA A 151 -0.21 -29.08 -0.61
CA ALA A 151 0.64 -28.02 -0.07
C ALA A 151 1.84 -28.74 0.54
N THR A 152 3.06 -28.45 0.09
CA THR A 152 4.23 -29.03 0.75
C THR A 152 4.16 -28.60 2.22
N LYS A 153 4.54 -29.45 3.18
CA LYS A 153 4.57 -29.07 4.62
C LYS A 153 5.27 -27.72 4.87
N ALA A 154 6.17 -27.32 3.97
CA ALA A 154 6.82 -26.02 3.94
C ALA A 154 5.86 -24.84 3.71
N TYR A 155 4.87 -24.95 2.82
CA TYR A 155 3.86 -23.91 2.58
C TYR A 155 3.00 -23.67 3.83
N ASP A 156 2.45 -24.75 4.41
CA ASP A 156 1.64 -24.65 5.62
C ASP A 156 2.43 -24.07 6.80
N LYS A 157 3.74 -24.32 6.82
CA LYS A 157 4.65 -23.71 7.79
C LYS A 157 4.78 -22.20 7.57
N ILE A 158 5.06 -21.76 6.34
CA ILE A 158 5.16 -20.33 5.99
C ILE A 158 3.84 -19.60 6.28
N LEU A 159 2.70 -20.18 5.92
CA LEU A 159 1.39 -19.57 6.15
C LEU A 159 1.11 -19.32 7.64
N LYS A 160 1.61 -20.19 8.53
CA LYS A 160 1.54 -20.01 9.99
C LYS A 160 2.54 -18.99 10.52
N GLU A 161 3.66 -18.81 9.84
CA GLU A 161 4.69 -17.82 10.20
C GLU A 161 4.31 -16.40 9.78
N VAL A 162 3.53 -16.23 8.69
CA VAL A 162 3.15 -14.91 8.15
C VAL A 162 2.56 -13.97 9.21
N PRO A 163 1.49 -14.32 9.96
CA PRO A 163 0.93 -13.41 10.96
C PRO A 163 1.93 -13.04 12.07
N VAL A 164 2.75 -14.02 12.49
CA VAL A 164 3.77 -13.82 13.53
C VAL A 164 4.85 -12.87 13.04
N ARG A 165 5.32 -13.04 11.80
CA ARG A 165 6.34 -12.17 11.21
C ARG A 165 5.83 -10.75 11.02
N ILE A 166 4.59 -10.62 10.56
CA ILE A 166 3.95 -9.33 10.33
C ILE A 166 3.75 -8.56 11.63
N ASP A 167 3.21 -9.18 12.68
CA ASP A 167 3.05 -8.51 13.97
C ASP A 167 4.43 -8.12 14.55
N ALA A 168 5.44 -9.01 14.45
CA ALA A 168 6.77 -8.73 14.96
C ALA A 168 7.52 -7.59 14.22
N LYS A 169 7.25 -7.40 12.92
CA LYS A 169 8.02 -6.47 12.06
C LYS A 169 7.26 -5.20 11.70
N LEU A 170 6.00 -5.34 11.32
CA LEU A 170 5.15 -4.21 10.94
C LEU A 170 4.19 -3.78 12.06
N GLY A 171 4.10 -4.52 13.17
CA GLY A 171 3.18 -4.18 14.27
C GLY A 171 3.37 -2.77 14.84
N ALA A 172 4.62 -2.28 14.91
CA ALA A 172 4.92 -0.90 15.32
C ALA A 172 4.49 0.16 14.29
N HIS A 173 4.18 -0.25 13.06
CA HIS A 173 3.70 0.59 11.98
C HIS A 173 2.19 0.44 11.76
N PHE A 174 1.51 -0.43 12.50
CA PHE A 174 0.05 -0.56 12.40
C PHE A 174 -0.62 0.75 12.78
N ALA A 175 -1.70 1.10 12.07
CA ALA A 175 -2.54 2.20 12.47
C ALA A 175 -3.04 1.97 13.89
N SER A 176 -2.99 3.01 14.72
CA SER A 176 -3.53 2.96 16.07
C SER A 176 -5.04 2.70 16.00
N GLY A 177 -5.60 1.98 16.98
CA GLY A 177 -7.04 1.73 17.07
C GLY A 177 -7.61 0.69 16.09
N ILE A 178 -6.80 0.06 15.25
CA ILE A 178 -7.27 -1.04 14.38
C ILE A 178 -7.42 -2.34 15.17
N ASP A 179 -8.39 -3.16 14.76
CA ASP A 179 -8.55 -4.51 15.28
C ASP A 179 -7.49 -5.43 14.66
N LYS A 180 -6.61 -5.99 15.50
CA LYS A 180 -5.55 -6.91 15.07
C LYS A 180 -6.10 -8.12 14.33
N ASP A 181 -7.31 -8.57 14.64
CA ASP A 181 -7.95 -9.71 13.96
C ASP A 181 -8.40 -9.36 12.52
N ASN A 182 -8.52 -8.06 12.21
CA ASN A 182 -8.86 -7.54 10.89
C ASN A 182 -7.65 -7.04 10.09
N VAL A 183 -6.43 -7.11 10.64
CA VAL A 183 -5.21 -6.68 9.91
C VAL A 183 -4.89 -7.63 8.76
N ARG A 184 -5.24 -8.91 8.87
CA ARG A 184 -5.28 -9.81 7.71
C ARG A 184 -6.57 -9.56 6.92
N LEU A 185 -6.45 -8.88 5.80
CA LEU A 185 -7.57 -8.48 4.96
C LEU A 185 -8.15 -9.66 4.15
N GLY A 186 -7.35 -10.69 3.92
CA GLY A 186 -7.80 -11.93 3.29
C GLY A 186 -6.74 -12.59 2.43
N ASP A 187 -7.10 -13.75 1.89
CA ASP A 187 -6.26 -14.53 1.00
C ASP A 187 -6.70 -14.32 -0.44
N VAL A 188 -5.85 -13.69 -1.25
CA VAL A 188 -6.18 -13.38 -2.65
C VAL A 188 -6.31 -14.70 -3.42
N PRO A 189 -7.49 -15.01 -3.99
CA PRO A 189 -7.69 -16.25 -4.73
C PRO A 189 -6.90 -16.23 -6.03
N HIS A 190 -6.68 -17.43 -6.59
CA HIS A 190 -6.15 -17.54 -7.94
C HIS A 190 -7.20 -17.10 -8.96
N MET A 191 -6.95 -15.95 -9.58
CA MET A 191 -7.86 -15.36 -10.56
C MET A 191 -7.65 -15.93 -11.98
N PHE A 192 -6.62 -16.75 -12.21
CA PHE A 192 -6.29 -17.43 -13.48
C PHE A 192 -6.59 -16.57 -14.73
N SER A 193 -7.56 -16.99 -15.55
CA SER A 193 -7.96 -16.34 -16.78
C SER A 193 -8.97 -15.21 -16.59
N LEU A 194 -9.48 -14.94 -15.37
CA LEU A 194 -10.40 -13.83 -15.12
C LEU A 194 -9.75 -12.47 -15.31
N VAL A 195 -8.46 -12.31 -14.95
CA VAL A 195 -7.73 -11.05 -15.12
C VAL A 195 -7.59 -10.67 -16.60
N PRO A 196 -7.02 -11.53 -17.48
CA PRO A 196 -6.92 -11.20 -18.90
C PRO A 196 -8.30 -11.05 -19.56
N LEU A 197 -9.31 -11.83 -19.13
CA LEU A 197 -10.67 -11.70 -19.64
C LEU A 197 -11.29 -10.34 -19.32
N ALA A 198 -11.15 -9.88 -18.07
CA ALA A 198 -11.60 -8.56 -17.63
C ALA A 198 -10.89 -7.42 -18.39
N GLN A 199 -9.60 -7.59 -18.69
CA GLN A 199 -8.82 -6.63 -19.47
C GLN A 199 -9.32 -6.55 -20.92
N ASP A 200 -9.53 -7.69 -21.58
CA ASP A 200 -10.03 -7.76 -22.96
C ASP A 200 -11.45 -7.19 -23.08
N ALA A 201 -12.32 -7.53 -22.13
CA ALA A 201 -13.70 -7.04 -22.06
C ALA A 201 -13.82 -5.61 -21.51
N HIS A 202 -12.73 -4.99 -21.02
CA HIS A 202 -12.72 -3.66 -20.42
C HIS A 202 -13.73 -3.48 -19.27
N VAL A 203 -13.95 -4.52 -18.46
CA VAL A 203 -14.86 -4.50 -17.31
C VAL A 203 -14.14 -4.91 -16.03
N PRO A 204 -14.55 -4.40 -14.85
CA PRO A 204 -14.05 -4.93 -13.57
C PRO A 204 -14.33 -6.44 -13.46
N ILE A 205 -13.41 -7.19 -12.84
CA ILE A 205 -13.51 -8.66 -12.72
C ILE A 205 -14.87 -9.10 -12.19
N HIS A 206 -15.38 -8.46 -11.13
CA HIS A 206 -16.66 -8.81 -10.50
C HIS A 206 -17.89 -8.62 -11.42
N ARG A 207 -17.75 -7.91 -12.54
CA ARG A 207 -18.81 -7.65 -13.52
C ARG A 207 -18.74 -8.52 -14.76
N LEU A 208 -17.74 -9.40 -14.87
CA LEU A 208 -17.66 -10.35 -15.98
C LEU A 208 -18.96 -11.17 -16.10
N THR A 209 -19.45 -11.27 -17.32
CA THR A 209 -20.65 -12.02 -17.70
C THR A 209 -20.31 -13.06 -18.76
N SER A 210 -21.27 -13.92 -19.10
CA SER A 210 -21.07 -14.86 -20.22
C SER A 210 -20.97 -14.18 -21.58
N ALA A 211 -21.45 -12.94 -21.74
CA ALA A 211 -21.22 -12.18 -22.97
C ALA A 211 -19.74 -11.78 -23.13
N ASP A 212 -19.03 -11.66 -22.01
CA ASP A 212 -17.60 -11.32 -21.95
C ASP A 212 -16.70 -12.56 -22.10
N GLY A 213 -17.25 -13.71 -22.49
CA GLY A 213 -16.50 -14.96 -22.65
C GLY A 213 -16.37 -15.82 -21.37
N LEU A 214 -17.03 -15.43 -20.27
CA LEU A 214 -17.01 -16.20 -19.03
C LEU A 214 -17.73 -17.55 -19.18
N ALA A 215 -16.97 -18.65 -19.05
CA ALA A 215 -17.47 -20.01 -19.28
C ALA A 215 -16.99 -21.04 -18.24
N GLY A 216 -17.78 -22.12 -18.08
CA GLY A 216 -17.41 -23.27 -17.26
C GLY A 216 -17.00 -22.90 -15.83
N GLY A 217 -15.87 -23.45 -15.37
CA GLY A 217 -15.33 -23.25 -14.02
C GLY A 217 -14.95 -21.81 -13.67
N GLN A 218 -14.86 -20.90 -14.65
CA GLN A 218 -14.58 -19.47 -14.40
C GLN A 218 -15.72 -18.79 -13.64
N ARG A 219 -16.97 -19.27 -13.77
CA ARG A 219 -18.11 -18.71 -13.01
C ARG A 219 -17.93 -18.90 -11.50
N THR A 220 -17.51 -20.09 -11.09
CA THR A 220 -17.22 -20.39 -9.68
C THR A 220 -16.04 -19.57 -9.16
N GLN A 221 -15.00 -19.37 -9.99
CA GLN A 221 -13.86 -18.51 -9.63
C GLN A 221 -14.29 -17.04 -9.45
N LEU A 222 -15.19 -16.55 -10.31
CA LEU A 222 -15.77 -15.22 -10.20
C LEU A 222 -16.58 -15.06 -8.91
N ASP A 223 -17.39 -16.05 -8.55
CA ASP A 223 -18.18 -16.02 -7.31
C ASP A 223 -17.27 -16.02 -6.07
N GLN A 224 -16.20 -16.82 -6.07
CA GLN A 224 -15.19 -16.80 -5.01
C GLN A 224 -14.49 -15.44 -4.91
N TYR A 225 -14.14 -14.84 -6.05
CA TYR A 225 -13.57 -13.49 -6.09
C TYR A 225 -14.52 -12.44 -5.52
N LYS A 226 -15.82 -12.52 -5.83
CA LYS A 226 -16.84 -11.60 -5.30
C LYS A 226 -16.95 -11.66 -3.78
N VAL A 227 -16.92 -12.86 -3.20
CA VAL A 227 -16.90 -13.05 -1.74
C VAL A 227 -15.62 -12.46 -1.16
N PHE A 228 -14.47 -12.85 -1.70
CA PHE A 228 -13.16 -12.36 -1.24
C PHE A 228 -13.06 -10.83 -1.26
N ILE A 229 -13.39 -10.18 -2.38
CA ILE A 229 -13.24 -8.73 -2.51
C ILE A 229 -14.18 -7.98 -1.58
N LYS A 230 -15.39 -8.52 -1.34
CA LYS A 230 -16.34 -7.98 -0.37
C LYS A 230 -15.76 -8.03 1.04
N ASP A 231 -15.31 -9.20 1.49
CA ASP A 231 -14.76 -9.39 2.84
C ASP A 231 -13.52 -8.52 3.06
N LEU A 232 -12.64 -8.41 2.05
CA LEU A 232 -11.48 -7.53 2.06
C LEU A 232 -11.89 -6.07 2.26
N CYS A 233 -12.87 -5.59 1.49
CA CYS A 233 -13.35 -4.21 1.59
C CYS A 233 -13.98 -3.93 2.95
N GLU A 234 -14.78 -4.86 3.50
CA GLU A 234 -15.40 -4.70 4.83
C GLU A 234 -14.35 -4.60 5.93
N ARG A 235 -13.33 -5.47 5.93
CA ARG A 235 -12.22 -5.42 6.90
C ARG A 235 -11.39 -4.15 6.75
N LEU A 236 -11.06 -3.76 5.52
CA LEU A 236 -10.29 -2.55 5.26
C LEU A 236 -11.05 -1.31 5.76
N LEU A 237 -12.34 -1.19 5.42
CA LEU A 237 -13.17 -0.08 5.88
C LEU A 237 -13.25 -0.04 7.42
N ALA A 238 -13.44 -1.18 8.08
CA ALA A 238 -13.44 -1.24 9.54
C ALA A 238 -12.12 -0.72 10.15
N ASN A 239 -10.98 -1.07 9.57
CA ASN A 239 -9.67 -0.58 10.03
C ASN A 239 -9.50 0.93 9.77
N LEU A 240 -9.95 1.42 8.62
CA LEU A 240 -9.90 2.84 8.30
C LEU A 240 -10.77 3.67 9.24
N GLU A 241 -11.96 3.20 9.60
CA GLU A 241 -12.88 3.89 10.50
C GLU A 241 -12.48 3.80 11.98
N GLY A 242 -11.76 2.74 12.37
CA GLY A 242 -11.24 2.56 13.72
C GLY A 242 -10.02 3.44 14.06
N SER A 243 -9.32 3.95 13.03
CA SER A 243 -8.06 4.68 13.20
C SER A 243 -8.24 6.15 13.64
N PRO A 244 -7.35 6.72 14.48
CA PRO A 244 -7.41 8.11 14.93
C PRO A 244 -7.45 9.17 13.83
N ALA A 245 -6.81 8.95 12.67
CA ALA A 245 -6.86 9.94 11.58
C ALA A 245 -8.30 10.13 11.05
N ALA A 246 -9.17 9.11 11.15
CA ALA A 246 -10.59 9.22 10.87
C ALA A 246 -11.38 10.06 11.89
N LYS A 247 -10.82 10.29 13.09
CA LYS A 247 -11.45 11.08 14.17
C LYS A 247 -11.02 12.54 14.16
N GLU A 248 -9.83 12.87 13.66
CA GLU A 248 -9.34 14.25 13.55
C GLU A 248 -9.90 14.99 12.31
N HIS A 249 -10.22 14.26 11.23
CA HIS A 249 -10.68 14.84 9.95
C HIS A 249 -12.21 15.03 9.86
N GLY A 250 -12.87 15.59 10.88
CA GLY A 250 -14.32 15.84 10.88
C GLY A 250 -14.87 16.31 9.52
N ALA A 251 -15.70 15.46 8.88
CA ALA A 251 -16.32 15.67 7.56
C ALA A 251 -15.37 16.10 6.41
N SER A 252 -14.08 15.75 6.48
CA SER A 252 -13.08 15.87 5.42
C SER A 252 -12.40 14.50 5.19
N PRO A 253 -11.76 14.27 4.03
CA PRO A 253 -11.55 12.95 3.44
C PRO A 253 -10.92 11.91 4.36
N LYS A 254 -11.41 10.69 4.25
CA LYS A 254 -10.86 9.53 4.94
C LYS A 254 -9.73 8.98 4.08
N ALA A 255 -8.52 9.00 4.63
CA ALA A 255 -7.55 7.93 4.40
C ALA A 255 -7.05 7.72 2.96
N GLU A 256 -5.87 8.21 2.67
CA GLU A 256 -5.09 7.69 1.54
C GLU A 256 -4.67 6.25 1.80
N VAL A 257 -4.98 5.35 0.86
CA VAL A 257 -4.60 3.93 0.94
C VAL A 257 -3.63 3.59 -0.19
N LEU A 258 -2.37 3.35 0.19
CA LEU A 258 -1.34 2.89 -0.73
C LEU A 258 -1.27 1.36 -0.78
N ALA A 259 -1.20 0.75 -1.96
CA ALA A 259 -0.83 -0.66 -2.09
C ALA A 259 0.65 -0.80 -2.52
N ALA A 260 1.50 -1.30 -1.63
CA ALA A 260 2.92 -1.53 -1.92
C ALA A 260 3.16 -2.98 -2.35
N LYS A 261 3.29 -3.24 -3.65
CA LYS A 261 3.55 -4.60 -4.16
C LYS A 261 4.97 -5.01 -3.82
N GLU A 262 5.12 -6.27 -3.40
CA GLU A 262 6.45 -6.86 -3.34
C GLU A 262 6.92 -7.27 -4.74
N GLY A 263 8.19 -7.01 -5.03
CA GLY A 263 8.81 -7.41 -6.29
C GLY A 263 9.23 -8.88 -6.24
N SER A 264 8.30 -9.80 -6.44
CA SER A 264 8.66 -11.19 -6.73
C SER A 264 9.11 -11.30 -8.18
N LYS A 265 10.37 -11.68 -8.39
CA LYS A 265 10.91 -12.08 -9.69
C LYS A 265 10.32 -13.41 -10.16
#